data_AF-A0AB36JNN3-F1
#
_entry.id   AF-A0AB36JNN3-F1
#
_cell.length_a   1.000
_cell.length_b   1.000
_cell.length_c   1.000
_cell.angle_alpha   90.00
_cell.angle_beta   90.00
_cell.angle_gamma   90.00
#
_symmetry.space_group_name_H-M   'P 1'
#
loop_
_entity.id
_entity.type
_entity.pdbx_description
1 polymer ?
#
loop_
_entity_poly.entity_id
_entity_poly.type
_entity_poly.pdbx_seq_one_letter_code
_entity_poly.pdbx_strand_id
1 'polypeptide(L)'
;MTEKQRVEYPDKQEASYSITDGVAQKLGYQNSQSLVEQYNGFGSFNLKSFVDFNDSFFEENDEVTEFAQNYRDELGRVTGGIALLSKKTISKEGTSEGSNQYPKTIFDTGHILGHMLVGGETFDFNSSKKKKENIFPQTRWSNGGDGKFKSFKMNSDKGNSQVTYERRIWNKINKKGNEELKIYYQVDLVYEGDEEIPRGVHLQAISNKPIDLGKGREFINVFIPNVRYKTYLDIDYSKIDNNKLEFDPRLR
;
A
#
# COMPACT_ATOMS: atom_id res chain seq x y z
N MET A 1 9.68 1.57 -36.55
CA MET A 1 10.24 1.13 -35.26
C MET A 1 9.24 1.52 -34.19
N THR A 2 8.56 0.56 -33.58
CA THR A 2 7.58 0.79 -32.51
C THR A 2 8.32 1.21 -31.25
N GLU A 3 7.96 2.36 -30.67
CA GLU A 3 8.39 2.72 -29.31
C GLU A 3 8.05 1.56 -28.38
N LYS A 4 9.08 0.92 -27.79
CA LYS A 4 8.85 -0.01 -26.67
C LYS A 4 8.12 0.77 -25.59
N GLN A 5 6.89 0.36 -25.28
CA GLN A 5 6.08 0.95 -24.23
C GLN A 5 6.89 1.02 -22.93
N ARG A 6 7.09 2.24 -22.41
CA ARG A 6 7.96 2.48 -21.26
C ARG A 6 7.27 1.98 -20.00
N VAL A 7 7.71 0.82 -19.51
CA VAL A 7 7.33 0.30 -18.19
C VAL A 7 7.88 1.22 -17.09
N GLU A 8 7.02 1.55 -16.12
CA GLU A 8 7.28 2.45 -14.98
C GLU A 8 6.91 1.77 -13.65
N TYR A 9 7.37 0.53 -13.48
CA TYR A 9 7.29 -0.25 -12.25
C TYR A 9 8.54 -1.12 -12.13
N PRO A 10 8.90 -1.57 -10.90
CA PRO A 10 10.06 -2.41 -10.67
C PRO A 10 9.86 -3.75 -11.34
N ASP A 11 10.86 -4.24 -12.05
CA ASP A 11 10.85 -5.61 -12.54
C ASP A 11 10.98 -6.62 -11.38
N LYS A 12 11.00 -7.92 -11.69
CA LYS A 12 11.09 -8.96 -10.66
C LYS A 12 12.36 -8.83 -9.81
N GLN A 13 13.49 -8.47 -10.41
CA GLN A 13 14.76 -8.35 -9.69
C GLN A 13 14.71 -7.14 -8.74
N GLU A 14 14.26 -5.98 -9.26
CA GLU A 14 14.10 -4.76 -8.46
C GLU A 14 13.07 -4.95 -7.33
N ALA A 15 11.94 -5.59 -7.60
CA ALA A 15 10.91 -5.88 -6.61
C ALA A 15 11.41 -6.82 -5.50
N SER A 16 12.28 -7.77 -5.85
CA SER A 16 12.85 -8.74 -4.91
C SER A 16 13.90 -8.16 -3.98
N TYR A 17 14.42 -6.96 -4.27
CA TYR A 17 15.43 -6.29 -3.45
C TYR A 17 15.01 -6.14 -1.98
N SER A 18 13.72 -5.87 -1.75
CA SER A 18 13.17 -5.72 -0.40
C SER A 18 12.85 -7.03 0.31
N ILE A 19 13.03 -8.18 -0.34
CA ILE A 19 12.60 -9.49 0.16
C ILE A 19 13.79 -10.26 0.72
N THR A 20 13.85 -10.32 2.05
CA THR A 20 14.70 -11.26 2.79
C THR A 20 13.90 -12.48 3.24
N ASP A 21 14.56 -13.49 3.81
CA ASP A 21 13.87 -14.62 4.42
C ASP A 21 12.99 -14.19 5.61
N GLY A 22 13.43 -13.20 6.39
CA GLY A 22 12.63 -12.63 7.48
C GLY A 22 11.36 -11.93 6.99
N VAL A 23 11.45 -11.17 5.90
CA VAL A 23 10.28 -10.57 5.23
C VAL A 23 9.34 -11.65 4.70
N ALA A 24 9.88 -12.69 4.06
CA ALA A 24 9.07 -13.78 3.53
C ALA A 24 8.31 -14.54 4.63
N GLN A 25 8.95 -14.82 5.76
CA GLN A 25 8.33 -15.50 6.91
C GLN A 25 7.19 -14.69 7.50
N LYS A 26 7.35 -13.37 7.65
CA LYS A 26 6.27 -12.46 8.08
C LYS A 26 5.07 -12.45 7.12
N LEU A 27 5.27 -12.85 5.88
CA LEU A 27 4.24 -12.95 4.84
C LEU A 27 3.74 -14.39 4.64
N GLY A 28 4.10 -15.32 5.53
CA GLY A 28 3.63 -16.71 5.49
C GLY A 28 4.41 -17.61 4.52
N TYR A 29 5.59 -17.20 4.07
CA TYR A 29 6.45 -17.96 3.16
C TYR A 29 7.68 -18.52 3.88
N GLN A 30 8.14 -19.69 3.44
CA GLN A 30 9.27 -20.37 4.09
C GLN A 30 10.60 -19.63 3.90
N ASN A 31 10.77 -18.99 2.74
CA ASN A 31 11.96 -18.25 2.37
C ASN A 31 11.66 -17.23 1.26
N SER A 32 12.61 -16.32 1.05
CA SER A 32 12.61 -15.28 0.02
C SER A 32 12.25 -15.82 -1.36
N GLN A 33 12.86 -16.92 -1.79
CA GLN A 33 12.60 -17.54 -3.10
C GLN A 33 11.12 -17.88 -3.31
N SER A 34 10.49 -18.52 -2.32
CA SER A 34 9.07 -18.91 -2.41
C SER A 34 8.10 -17.72 -2.48
N LEU A 35 8.43 -16.60 -1.85
CA LEU A 35 7.70 -15.34 -1.98
C LEU A 35 7.95 -14.69 -3.35
N VAL A 36 9.20 -14.69 -3.81
CA VAL A 36 9.60 -14.09 -5.11
C VAL A 36 8.90 -14.78 -6.30
N GLU A 37 8.57 -16.06 -6.18
CA GLU A 37 7.73 -16.79 -7.14
C GLU A 37 6.31 -16.23 -7.28
N GLN A 38 5.84 -15.44 -6.32
CA GLN A 38 4.51 -14.82 -6.34
C GLN A 38 4.48 -13.46 -7.07
N TYR A 39 5.58 -13.06 -7.70
CA TYR A 39 5.67 -11.83 -8.46
C TYR A 39 4.58 -11.77 -9.53
N ASN A 40 3.77 -10.70 -9.51
CA ASN A 40 2.56 -10.63 -10.33
C ASN A 40 2.80 -10.14 -11.76
N GLY A 41 4.05 -9.82 -12.13
CA GLY A 41 4.41 -9.27 -13.44
C GLY A 41 4.30 -7.74 -13.53
N PHE A 42 3.86 -7.06 -12.47
CA PHE A 42 3.50 -5.65 -12.42
C PHE A 42 4.03 -4.95 -11.16
N GLY A 43 5.21 -5.35 -10.67
CA GLY A 43 5.92 -4.71 -9.55
C GLY A 43 5.59 -5.22 -8.14
N SER A 44 4.51 -5.98 -7.96
CA SER A 44 4.05 -6.44 -6.63
C SER A 44 3.86 -7.95 -6.58
N PHE A 45 3.56 -8.51 -5.42
CA PHE A 45 3.43 -9.96 -5.21
C PHE A 45 1.99 -10.30 -4.81
N ASN A 46 1.40 -11.30 -5.47
CA ASN A 46 0.05 -11.77 -5.14
C ASN A 46 0.17 -12.94 -4.16
N LEU A 47 -0.17 -12.73 -2.89
CA LEU A 47 0.00 -13.77 -1.87
C LEU A 47 -1.15 -14.77 -1.92
N LYS A 48 -0.86 -16.04 -1.60
CA LYS A 48 -1.82 -17.15 -1.67
C LYS A 48 -2.74 -17.26 -0.47
N SER A 49 -2.28 -16.86 0.70
CA SER A 49 -2.97 -17.05 1.99
C SER A 49 -2.83 -15.80 2.84
N PHE A 50 -3.89 -15.45 3.56
CA PHE A 50 -3.85 -14.33 4.49
C PHE A 50 -2.89 -14.61 5.65
N VAL A 51 -2.39 -13.55 6.28
CA VAL A 51 -1.55 -13.61 7.47
C VAL A 51 -2.09 -12.60 8.47
N ASP A 52 -2.32 -13.06 9.71
CA ASP A 52 -2.83 -12.25 10.82
C ASP A 52 -4.03 -11.37 10.42
N PHE A 53 -4.97 -11.95 9.68
CA PHE A 53 -6.14 -11.27 9.13
C PHE A 53 -7.40 -12.07 9.46
N ASN A 54 -8.46 -11.37 9.89
CA ASN A 54 -9.76 -11.99 10.12
C ASN A 54 -10.53 -12.11 8.79
N ASP A 55 -10.39 -13.24 8.10
CA ASP A 55 -11.12 -13.52 6.87
C ASP A 55 -12.59 -13.95 7.09
N SER A 56 -12.97 -14.29 8.32
CA SER A 56 -14.35 -14.50 8.78
C SER A 56 -14.98 -13.24 9.39
N PHE A 57 -14.38 -12.06 9.22
CA PHE A 57 -14.82 -10.82 9.89
C PHE A 57 -16.34 -10.57 9.75
N PHE A 58 -16.90 -10.76 8.56
CA PHE A 58 -18.32 -10.52 8.30
C PHE A 58 -19.26 -11.64 8.78
N GLU A 59 -18.73 -12.81 9.11
CA GLU A 59 -19.48 -13.90 9.75
C GLU A 59 -19.58 -13.67 11.27
N GLU A 60 -18.53 -13.06 11.85
CA GLU A 60 -18.41 -12.79 13.28
C GLU A 60 -18.99 -11.43 13.71
N ASN A 61 -19.13 -10.48 12.78
CA ASN A 61 -19.44 -9.07 13.07
C ASN A 61 -20.53 -8.52 12.13
N ASP A 62 -21.79 -8.81 12.44
CA ASP A 62 -22.96 -8.39 11.66
C ASP A 62 -23.37 -6.92 11.92
N GLU A 63 -23.19 -6.41 13.14
CA GLU A 63 -23.62 -5.05 13.54
C GLU A 63 -22.51 -3.99 13.56
N VAL A 64 -21.28 -4.31 13.16
CA VAL A 64 -20.16 -3.36 13.30
C VAL A 64 -20.29 -2.17 12.34
N THR A 65 -20.19 -0.97 12.92
CA THR A 65 -20.12 0.30 12.22
C THR A 65 -18.72 0.56 11.67
N GLU A 66 -18.62 1.46 10.70
CA GLU A 66 -17.34 1.84 10.12
C GLU A 66 -16.34 2.29 11.20
N PHE A 67 -15.08 1.87 11.09
CA PHE A 67 -13.99 2.26 11.98
C PHE A 67 -12.68 2.30 11.20
N ALA A 68 -11.69 2.98 11.76
CA ALA A 68 -10.31 3.00 11.27
C ALA A 68 -9.36 3.16 12.45
N GLN A 69 -8.32 2.34 12.49
CA GLN A 69 -7.36 2.33 13.58
C GLN A 69 -5.95 2.06 13.04
N ASN A 70 -4.96 2.75 13.60
CA ASN A 70 -3.54 2.48 13.34
C ASN A 70 -2.88 1.79 14.53
N TYR A 71 -1.79 1.10 14.24
CA TYR A 71 -1.01 0.35 15.21
C TYR A 71 0.44 0.83 15.26
N ARG A 72 1.05 0.63 16.44
CA ARG A 72 2.47 0.84 16.67
C ARG A 72 3.07 -0.39 17.36
N ASP A 73 4.37 -0.59 17.17
CA ASP A 73 5.14 -1.54 17.97
C ASP A 73 5.73 -0.89 19.23
N GLU A 74 6.45 -1.70 19.99
CA GLU A 74 7.16 -1.29 21.22
C GLU A 74 8.29 -0.28 20.97
N LEU A 75 8.81 -0.20 19.74
CA LEU A 75 9.78 0.81 19.31
C LEU A 75 9.09 2.14 18.93
N GLY A 76 7.76 2.19 19.00
CA GLY A 76 6.96 3.34 18.62
C GLY A 76 6.86 3.52 17.10
N ARG A 77 7.32 2.58 16.28
CA ARG A 77 7.16 2.61 14.82
C ARG A 77 5.71 2.34 14.49
N VAL A 78 5.18 3.01 13.47
CA VAL A 78 3.88 2.63 12.92
C VAL A 78 4.03 1.28 12.22
N THR A 79 3.13 0.34 12.51
CA THR A 79 3.19 -1.02 11.99
C THR A 79 2.06 -1.37 11.05
N GLY A 80 0.96 -0.63 11.07
CA GLY A 80 -0.18 -0.94 10.23
C GLY A 80 -1.45 -0.23 10.64
N GLY A 81 -2.56 -0.70 10.08
CA GLY A 81 -3.90 -0.24 10.41
C GLY A 81 -4.99 -1.09 9.78
N ILE A 82 -6.15 -1.07 10.40
CA ILE A 82 -7.37 -1.71 9.92
C ILE A 82 -8.47 -0.69 9.73
N ALA A 83 -9.37 -0.97 8.79
CA ALA A 83 -10.57 -0.20 8.60
C ALA A 83 -11.74 -1.06 8.10
N LEU A 84 -12.95 -0.71 8.55
CA LEU A 84 -14.18 -1.15 7.91
C LEU A 84 -14.68 -0.04 7.01
N LEU A 85 -14.43 -0.20 5.70
CA LEU A 85 -14.68 0.80 4.68
C LEU A 85 -16.11 0.71 4.15
N SER A 86 -16.72 1.86 3.89
CA SER A 86 -18.04 1.98 3.24
C SER A 86 -18.14 3.33 2.52
N LYS A 87 -19.27 3.64 1.88
CA LYS A 87 -19.49 4.97 1.27
C LYS A 87 -19.26 6.12 2.26
N LYS A 88 -19.45 5.92 3.58
CA LYS A 88 -19.23 6.96 4.60
C LYS A 88 -17.76 7.29 4.82
N THR A 89 -16.86 6.31 4.64
CA THR A 89 -15.43 6.49 4.91
C THR A 89 -14.71 7.15 3.74
N ILE A 90 -15.27 7.06 2.54
CA ILE A 90 -14.67 7.55 1.31
C ILE A 90 -14.62 9.08 1.28
N SER A 91 -13.45 9.63 0.96
CA SER A 91 -13.30 11.06 0.69
C SER A 91 -13.98 11.44 -0.63
N LYS A 92 -14.76 12.52 -0.61
CA LYS A 92 -15.35 13.15 -1.81
C LYS A 92 -14.36 14.06 -2.53
N GLU A 93 -13.36 14.58 -1.81
CA GLU A 93 -12.39 15.56 -2.30
C GLU A 93 -10.97 14.97 -2.42
N GLY A 94 -10.07 15.75 -3.00
CA GLY A 94 -8.75 15.35 -3.50
C GLY A 94 -7.72 14.95 -2.43
N THR A 95 -6.52 15.53 -2.56
CA THR A 95 -5.33 15.10 -1.83
C THR A 95 -5.41 15.41 -0.32
N SER A 96 -4.92 14.49 0.51
CA SER A 96 -4.76 14.71 1.97
C SER A 96 -4.02 16.02 2.30
N GLU A 97 -4.49 16.70 3.36
CA GLU A 97 -3.89 17.93 3.87
C GLU A 97 -2.45 17.69 4.37
N GLY A 98 -1.54 18.59 4.00
CA GLY A 98 -0.18 18.68 4.53
C GLY A 98 0.91 18.56 3.47
N SER A 99 2.14 18.86 3.88
CA SER A 99 3.35 18.73 3.06
C SER A 99 3.99 17.34 3.22
N ASN A 100 4.95 17.02 2.34
CA ASN A 100 5.76 15.82 2.52
C ASN A 100 6.54 15.90 3.85
N GLN A 101 6.45 14.85 4.67
CA GLN A 101 7.14 14.72 5.96
C GLN A 101 8.57 14.18 5.85
N TYR A 102 8.98 13.70 4.67
CA TYR A 102 10.33 13.19 4.42
C TYR A 102 11.09 14.04 3.38
N PRO A 103 11.15 15.38 3.55
CA PRO A 103 11.78 16.26 2.57
C PRO A 103 13.27 15.94 2.42
N LYS A 104 13.80 16.15 1.21
CA LYS A 104 15.22 15.90 0.85
C LYS A 104 15.66 14.43 0.94
N THR A 105 14.72 13.50 1.14
CA THR A 105 14.94 12.06 1.01
C THR A 105 14.29 11.53 -0.27
N ILE A 106 14.60 10.29 -0.63
CA ILE A 106 13.95 9.59 -1.75
C ILE A 106 12.49 9.22 -1.49
N PHE A 107 11.98 9.47 -0.27
CA PHE A 107 10.66 9.04 0.18
C PHE A 107 9.60 10.14 0.07
N ASP A 108 8.40 9.71 -0.29
CA ASP A 108 7.16 10.45 -0.11
C ASP A 108 6.52 10.11 1.24
N THR A 109 5.51 10.89 1.62
CA THR A 109 4.62 10.54 2.74
C THR A 109 3.60 9.50 2.28
N GLY A 110 3.91 8.23 2.52
CA GLY A 110 2.96 7.13 2.35
C GLY A 110 1.90 7.19 3.44
N HIS A 111 0.65 6.86 3.11
CA HIS A 111 -0.40 6.66 4.11
C HIS A 111 -0.61 5.16 4.31
N ILE A 112 -0.78 4.71 5.56
CA ILE A 112 -1.14 3.32 5.85
C ILE A 112 -2.58 3.08 5.41
N LEU A 113 -3.51 3.84 5.97
CA LEU A 113 -4.89 3.93 5.51
C LEU A 113 -5.02 5.14 4.59
N GLY A 114 -5.08 4.90 3.28
CA GLY A 114 -5.12 5.95 2.27
C GLY A 114 -6.28 6.91 2.45
N HIS A 115 -6.02 8.22 2.38
CA HIS A 115 -7.02 9.28 2.56
C HIS A 115 -8.28 9.11 1.69
N MET A 116 -8.13 8.59 0.47
CA MET A 116 -9.28 8.34 -0.39
C MET A 116 -10.28 7.32 0.19
N LEU A 117 -9.82 6.43 1.06
CA LEU A 117 -10.61 5.37 1.68
C LEU A 117 -11.15 5.74 3.07
N VAL A 118 -10.45 6.60 3.81
CA VAL A 118 -10.77 6.92 5.22
C VAL A 118 -10.86 8.43 5.51
N GLY A 119 -10.96 9.25 4.48
CA GLY A 119 -11.02 10.72 4.58
C GLY A 119 -12.42 11.31 4.40
N GLY A 120 -13.47 10.51 4.55
CA GLY A 120 -14.86 10.96 4.42
C GLY A 120 -15.23 12.03 5.46
N GLU A 121 -15.96 13.06 5.03
CA GLU A 121 -16.33 14.24 5.85
C GLU A 121 -17.04 13.88 7.15
N THR A 122 -17.82 12.80 7.14
CA THR A 122 -18.63 12.33 8.27
C THR A 122 -17.98 11.20 9.05
N PHE A 123 -16.71 10.89 8.75
CA PHE A 123 -15.98 9.78 9.34
C PHE A 123 -14.80 10.31 10.17
N ASP A 124 -14.81 10.01 11.47
CA ASP A 124 -13.83 10.54 12.41
C ASP A 124 -12.51 9.78 12.34
N PHE A 125 -11.69 10.10 11.34
CA PHE A 125 -10.33 9.61 11.23
C PHE A 125 -9.41 10.68 10.62
N ASN A 126 -8.33 11.01 11.34
CA ASN A 126 -7.36 11.99 10.86
C ASN A 126 -6.42 11.37 9.82
N SER A 127 -6.78 11.53 8.55
CA SER A 127 -5.99 11.07 7.40
C SER A 127 -5.03 12.13 6.83
N SER A 128 -4.70 13.18 7.59
CA SER A 128 -3.71 14.20 7.20
C SER A 128 -2.30 13.61 7.11
N LYS A 129 -1.47 14.16 6.22
CA LYS A 129 -0.02 13.90 6.17
C LYS A 129 0.73 14.34 7.44
N LYS A 130 0.09 15.05 8.36
CA LYS A 130 0.66 15.42 9.66
C LYS A 130 0.41 14.35 10.73
N LYS A 131 -0.49 13.39 10.48
CA LYS A 131 -0.83 12.33 11.44
C LYS A 131 0.26 11.25 11.44
N LYS A 132 1.21 11.38 12.36
CA LYS A 132 2.35 10.47 12.51
C LYS A 132 1.98 9.00 12.74
N GLU A 133 0.74 8.72 13.14
CA GLU A 133 0.22 7.35 13.32
C GLU A 133 -0.18 6.68 12.00
N ASN A 134 -0.46 7.46 10.95
CA ASN A 134 -0.98 6.94 9.68
C ASN A 134 -0.01 7.13 8.51
N ILE A 135 1.23 7.55 8.77
CA ILE A 135 2.20 7.88 7.72
C ILE A 135 3.54 7.19 7.94
N PHE A 136 4.24 6.88 6.84
CA PHE A 136 5.53 6.20 6.85
C PHE A 136 6.37 6.61 5.62
N PRO A 137 7.71 6.45 5.66
CA PRO A 137 8.56 6.73 4.51
C PRO A 137 8.30 5.69 3.41
N GLN A 138 7.77 6.14 2.28
CA GLN A 138 7.39 5.27 1.19
C GLN A 138 7.97 5.78 -0.13
N THR A 139 8.55 4.88 -0.92
CA THR A 139 9.07 5.23 -2.24
C THR A 139 7.94 5.73 -3.12
N ARG A 140 8.30 6.63 -4.03
CA ARG A 140 7.35 7.24 -4.94
C ARG A 140 6.53 6.23 -5.74
N TRP A 141 7.17 5.18 -6.26
CA TRP A 141 6.45 4.15 -7.00
C TRP A 141 5.51 3.34 -6.11
N SER A 142 5.97 2.85 -4.97
CA SER A 142 5.14 1.97 -4.13
C SER A 142 3.93 2.72 -3.55
N ASN A 143 4.07 4.02 -3.25
CA ASN A 143 2.96 4.91 -2.88
C ASN A 143 2.01 5.16 -4.07
N GLY A 144 2.57 5.35 -5.27
CA GLY A 144 1.85 5.65 -6.51
C GLY A 144 1.92 7.12 -6.94
N GLY A 145 3.08 7.76 -6.76
CA GLY A 145 3.24 9.21 -6.59
C GLY A 145 3.34 10.11 -7.85
N ASP A 146 2.68 11.27 -7.70
CA ASP A 146 2.44 12.49 -8.51
C ASP A 146 1.27 12.48 -9.52
N GLY A 147 0.74 13.67 -9.82
CA GLY A 147 -0.45 13.87 -10.65
C GLY A 147 -0.36 13.30 -12.08
N LYS A 148 0.84 12.93 -12.54
CA LYS A 148 1.10 12.21 -13.81
C LYS A 148 1.15 10.68 -13.62
N PHE A 149 1.53 10.22 -12.44
CA PHE A 149 1.54 8.81 -12.03
C PHE A 149 0.24 8.44 -11.32
N LYS A 150 -0.84 8.43 -12.07
CA LYS A 150 -2.09 7.88 -11.57
C LYS A 150 -2.18 6.41 -11.98
N SER A 151 -1.45 5.52 -11.28
CA SER A 151 -1.63 4.06 -11.48
C SER A 151 -2.98 3.62 -10.93
N PHE A 152 -4.05 3.92 -11.68
CA PHE A 152 -5.42 3.58 -11.33
C PHE A 152 -5.92 2.30 -12.00
N LYS A 153 -5.12 1.74 -12.91
CA LYS A 153 -5.46 0.55 -13.66
C LYS A 153 -4.53 -0.58 -13.27
N MET A 154 -5.13 -1.61 -12.67
CA MET A 154 -4.47 -2.88 -12.40
C MET A 154 -3.84 -3.45 -13.67
N ASN A 155 -2.57 -3.85 -13.56
CA ASN A 155 -1.75 -4.44 -14.61
C ASN A 155 -1.54 -3.50 -15.80
N SER A 156 -1.23 -2.23 -15.52
CA SER A 156 -0.86 -1.24 -16.53
C SER A 156 0.67 -1.14 -16.67
N ASP A 157 1.12 -0.29 -17.59
CA ASP A 157 2.54 0.09 -17.73
C ASP A 157 3.09 0.86 -16.51
N LYS A 158 2.24 1.25 -15.55
CA LYS A 158 2.62 1.85 -14.26
C LYS A 158 2.68 0.84 -13.09
N GLY A 159 2.28 -0.41 -13.33
CA GLY A 159 2.32 -1.48 -12.33
C GLY A 159 1.25 -1.36 -11.25
N ASN A 160 1.34 -2.20 -10.22
CA ASN A 160 0.36 -2.35 -9.15
C ASN A 160 0.91 -1.79 -7.82
N SER A 161 1.04 -0.47 -7.73
CA SER A 161 1.38 0.25 -6.48
C SER A 161 0.23 0.19 -5.46
N GLN A 162 0.46 0.69 -4.23
CA GLN A 162 -0.57 0.77 -3.19
C GLN A 162 -1.84 1.51 -3.68
N VAL A 163 -1.69 2.70 -4.27
CA VAL A 163 -2.83 3.47 -4.79
C VAL A 163 -3.64 2.72 -5.86
N THR A 164 -3.04 1.75 -6.55
CA THR A 164 -3.72 0.94 -7.57
C THR A 164 -4.77 0.03 -6.93
N TYR A 165 -4.41 -0.61 -5.82
CA TYR A 165 -5.32 -1.45 -5.05
C TYR A 165 -6.36 -0.61 -4.30
N GLU A 166 -5.94 0.49 -3.68
CA GLU A 166 -6.85 1.42 -2.98
C GLU A 166 -7.87 2.05 -3.94
N ARG A 167 -7.44 2.48 -5.13
CA ARG A 167 -8.37 2.99 -6.16
C ARG A 167 -9.35 1.94 -6.61
N ARG A 168 -8.95 0.67 -6.67
CA ARG A 168 -9.86 -0.42 -7.00
C ARG A 168 -10.94 -0.60 -5.94
N ILE A 169 -10.58 -0.60 -4.66
CA ILE A 169 -11.52 -0.61 -3.53
C ILE A 169 -12.48 0.58 -3.61
N TRP A 170 -11.95 1.79 -3.78
CA TRP A 170 -12.73 3.02 -3.94
C TRP A 170 -13.73 2.94 -5.09
N ASN A 171 -13.31 2.44 -6.25
CA ASN A 171 -14.18 2.28 -7.42
C ASN A 171 -15.32 1.28 -7.15
N LYS A 172 -15.07 0.24 -6.34
CA LYS A 172 -16.09 -0.75 -5.98
C LYS A 172 -17.11 -0.16 -5.03
N ILE A 173 -16.68 0.57 -4.00
CA ILE A 173 -17.57 1.24 -3.05
C ILE A 173 -18.44 2.30 -3.75
N ASN A 174 -17.86 3.07 -4.67
CA ASN A 174 -18.60 4.13 -5.38
C ASN A 174 -19.41 3.65 -6.59
N LYS A 175 -19.36 2.36 -6.93
CA LYS A 175 -20.15 1.82 -8.04
C LYS A 175 -21.64 1.86 -7.67
N LYS A 176 -22.48 2.30 -8.61
CA LYS A 176 -23.95 2.20 -8.49
C LYS A 176 -24.37 0.75 -8.22
N GLY A 177 -25.21 0.52 -7.22
CA GLY A 177 -25.65 -0.82 -6.79
C GLY A 177 -24.83 -1.39 -5.62
N ASN A 178 -23.79 -0.70 -5.17
CA ASN A 178 -22.93 -1.08 -4.05
C ASN A 178 -23.14 -0.18 -2.81
N GLU A 179 -24.35 0.32 -2.61
CA GLU A 179 -24.72 1.19 -1.47
C GLU A 179 -24.38 0.55 -0.12
N GLU A 180 -24.73 -0.74 0.05
CA GLU A 180 -24.47 -1.52 1.27
C GLU A 180 -23.15 -2.29 1.24
N LEU A 181 -22.23 -1.93 0.33
CA LEU A 181 -20.93 -2.60 0.25
C LEU A 181 -20.04 -2.15 1.41
N LYS A 182 -19.58 -3.12 2.19
CA LYS A 182 -18.54 -2.95 3.20
C LYS A 182 -17.30 -3.75 2.80
N ILE A 183 -16.12 -3.21 3.10
CA ILE A 183 -14.83 -3.86 2.86
C ILE A 183 -14.03 -3.82 4.16
N TYR A 184 -13.68 -5.00 4.68
CA TYR A 184 -12.72 -5.11 5.77
C TYR A 184 -11.33 -5.05 5.16
N TYR A 185 -10.54 -4.07 5.58
CA TYR A 185 -9.29 -3.64 4.95
C TYR A 185 -8.19 -3.57 6.00
N GLN A 186 -7.06 -4.22 5.75
CA GLN A 186 -5.90 -4.25 6.63
C GLN A 186 -4.64 -3.92 5.83
N VAL A 187 -3.77 -3.12 6.43
CA VAL A 187 -2.47 -2.76 5.90
C VAL A 187 -1.43 -2.97 6.97
N ASP A 188 -0.44 -3.79 6.68
CA ASP A 188 0.70 -4.05 7.55
C ASP A 188 1.99 -3.57 6.88
N LEU A 189 2.80 -2.83 7.63
CA LEU A 189 4.12 -2.38 7.23
C LEU A 189 5.14 -3.44 7.63
N VAL A 190 5.82 -4.02 6.65
CA VAL A 190 6.75 -5.13 6.88
C VAL A 190 8.15 -4.59 7.10
N TYR A 191 8.64 -4.62 8.34
CA TYR A 191 10.02 -4.27 8.70
C TYR A 191 10.88 -5.52 8.85
N GLU A 192 12.20 -5.39 8.75
CA GLU A 192 13.16 -6.39 9.25
C GLU A 192 13.86 -5.86 10.51
N GLY A 193 13.91 -6.65 11.58
CA GLY A 193 14.52 -6.23 12.85
C GLY A 193 14.03 -4.87 13.36
N ASP A 194 14.99 -3.99 13.65
CA ASP A 194 14.83 -2.63 14.19
C ASP A 194 14.89 -1.53 13.11
N GLU A 195 14.70 -1.87 11.84
CA GLU A 195 14.68 -0.91 10.73
C GLU A 195 13.69 0.25 10.92
N GLU A 196 14.07 1.45 10.46
CA GLU A 196 13.22 2.64 10.49
C GLU A 196 12.27 2.72 9.29
N ILE A 197 12.60 2.05 8.18
CA ILE A 197 11.82 2.10 6.94
C ILE A 197 11.26 0.70 6.67
N PRO A 198 9.97 0.55 6.38
CA PRO A 198 9.43 -0.75 6.04
C PRO A 198 9.94 -1.20 4.67
N ARG A 199 10.24 -2.49 4.56
CA ARG A 199 10.59 -3.20 3.32
C ARG A 199 9.43 -3.20 2.32
N GLY A 200 8.19 -3.11 2.78
CA GLY A 200 7.03 -3.00 1.92
C GLY A 200 5.72 -2.91 2.69
N VAL A 201 4.64 -2.94 1.93
CA VAL A 201 3.26 -2.87 2.41
C VAL A 201 2.56 -4.19 2.10
N HIS A 202 2.05 -4.86 3.12
CA HIS A 202 1.14 -5.98 2.98
C HIS A 202 -0.30 -5.48 3.08
N LEU A 203 -1.06 -5.62 2.01
CA LEU A 203 -2.43 -5.12 1.91
C LEU A 203 -3.39 -6.29 1.74
N GLN A 204 -4.35 -6.39 2.64
CA GLN A 204 -5.34 -7.45 2.73
C GLN A 204 -6.75 -6.85 2.74
N ALA A 205 -7.68 -7.44 1.99
CA ALA A 205 -9.07 -6.96 1.96
C ALA A 205 -10.08 -8.04 1.55
N ILE A 206 -11.22 -8.07 2.23
CA ILE A 206 -12.40 -8.86 1.90
C ILE A 206 -13.66 -7.99 1.92
N SER A 207 -14.75 -8.47 1.33
CA SER A 207 -16.02 -7.75 1.27
C SER A 207 -17.17 -8.56 1.87
N ASN A 208 -18.18 -7.86 2.39
CA ASN A 208 -19.44 -8.46 2.83
C ASN A 208 -20.32 -8.99 1.69
N LYS A 209 -19.90 -8.82 0.43
CA LYS A 209 -20.60 -9.29 -0.77
C LYS A 209 -19.61 -9.97 -1.71
N PRO A 210 -20.05 -10.98 -2.49
CA PRO A 210 -19.20 -11.63 -3.49
C PRO A 210 -18.91 -10.66 -4.64
N ILE A 211 -17.76 -9.99 -4.58
CA ILE A 211 -17.31 -9.02 -5.59
C ILE A 211 -15.84 -9.24 -5.94
N ASP A 212 -15.50 -9.07 -7.22
CA ASP A 212 -14.10 -9.12 -7.64
C ASP A 212 -13.33 -7.90 -7.10
N LEU A 213 -12.50 -8.11 -6.06
CA LEU A 213 -11.58 -7.13 -5.49
C LEU A 213 -10.16 -7.21 -6.05
N GLY A 214 -9.69 -8.37 -6.50
CA GLY A 214 -8.27 -8.61 -6.85
C GLY A 214 -7.99 -8.87 -8.33
N LYS A 215 -8.93 -8.53 -9.23
CA LYS A 215 -8.92 -8.78 -10.68
C LYS A 215 -8.96 -10.28 -11.00
N GLY A 216 -10.16 -10.85 -10.87
CA GLY A 216 -10.40 -12.29 -10.94
C GLY A 216 -10.26 -12.99 -9.57
N ARG A 217 -10.22 -12.22 -8.48
CA ARG A 217 -10.18 -12.71 -7.09
C ARG A 217 -11.18 -11.94 -6.26
N GLU A 218 -11.85 -12.62 -5.34
CA GLU A 218 -12.85 -11.99 -4.45
C GLU A 218 -12.21 -11.18 -3.31
N PHE A 219 -10.91 -11.36 -3.10
CA PHE A 219 -10.11 -10.67 -2.09
C PHE A 219 -8.91 -9.95 -2.69
N ILE A 220 -8.30 -9.09 -1.89
CA ILE A 220 -6.94 -8.60 -2.11
C ILE A 220 -6.05 -9.19 -1.01
N ASN A 221 -4.91 -9.72 -1.43
CA ASN A 221 -3.84 -10.13 -0.53
C ASN A 221 -2.52 -9.99 -1.30
N VAL A 222 -1.81 -8.90 -1.03
CA VAL A 222 -0.68 -8.49 -1.85
C VAL A 222 0.43 -7.88 -1.02
N PHE A 223 1.67 -8.12 -1.42
CA PHE A 223 2.82 -7.40 -0.91
C PHE A 223 3.32 -6.42 -1.98
N ILE A 224 3.40 -5.14 -1.62
CA ILE A 224 3.90 -4.06 -2.47
C ILE A 224 5.28 -3.66 -1.93
N PRO A 225 6.37 -3.98 -2.64
CA PRO A 225 7.72 -3.73 -2.15
C PRO A 225 8.01 -2.22 -2.09
N ASN A 226 8.68 -1.75 -1.04
CA ASN A 226 9.09 -0.36 -0.89
C ASN A 226 10.43 -0.14 -1.60
N VAL A 227 10.40 -0.13 -2.93
CA VAL A 227 11.59 -0.10 -3.80
C VAL A 227 11.47 1.00 -4.86
N ARG A 228 12.61 1.37 -5.44
CA ARG A 228 12.66 2.28 -6.60
C ARG A 228 12.87 1.47 -7.87
N TYR A 229 12.20 1.86 -8.95
CA TYR A 229 12.40 1.26 -10.27
C TYR A 229 13.40 2.09 -11.08
N LYS A 230 14.21 1.43 -11.92
CA LYS A 230 15.19 2.03 -12.83
C LYS A 230 16.24 2.92 -12.17
N THR A 231 16.54 2.68 -10.90
CA THR A 231 17.63 3.35 -10.19
C THR A 231 18.52 2.30 -9.53
N TYR A 232 19.81 2.29 -9.84
CA TYR A 232 20.82 1.46 -9.17
C TYR A 232 21.12 1.91 -7.72
N LEU A 233 20.19 2.64 -7.11
CA LEU A 233 20.35 3.19 -5.77
C LEU A 233 19.62 2.28 -4.79
N ASP A 234 20.43 1.60 -3.99
CA ASP A 234 20.02 0.78 -2.88
C ASP A 234 19.35 1.63 -1.79
N ILE A 235 18.28 1.11 -1.20
CA ILE A 235 17.61 1.74 -0.07
C ILE A 235 18.24 1.19 1.20
N ASP A 236 18.77 2.07 2.04
CA ASP A 236 19.17 1.70 3.39
C ASP A 236 17.94 1.73 4.31
N TYR A 237 17.34 0.58 4.55
CA TYR A 237 16.12 0.49 5.37
C TYR A 237 16.36 0.77 6.86
N SER A 238 17.62 0.75 7.32
CA SER A 238 17.95 0.95 8.73
C SER A 238 17.75 2.39 9.20
N LYS A 239 17.97 3.38 8.32
CA LYS A 239 17.95 4.81 8.66
C LYS A 239 17.42 5.69 7.53
N ILE A 240 16.40 6.49 7.83
CA ILE A 240 15.84 7.45 6.85
C ILE A 240 16.90 8.43 6.34
N ASP A 241 17.77 8.92 7.23
CA ASP A 241 18.79 9.93 6.92
C ASP A 241 19.90 9.46 5.96
N ASN A 242 20.05 8.15 5.77
CA ASN A 242 21.00 7.58 4.80
C ASN A 242 20.48 7.66 3.36
N ASN A 243 19.19 7.95 3.17
CA ASN A 243 18.49 7.91 1.88
C ASN A 243 18.22 9.31 1.31
N LYS A 244 19.23 10.20 1.36
CA LYS A 244 19.10 11.57 0.86
C LYS A 244 19.02 11.60 -0.65
N LEU A 245 18.23 12.53 -1.20
CA LEU A 245 18.29 12.85 -2.62
C LEU A 245 19.63 13.54 -2.90
N GLU A 246 20.48 12.91 -3.70
CA GLU A 246 21.57 13.63 -4.34
C GLU A 246 20.98 14.76 -5.17
N PHE A 247 21.53 15.96 -5.01
CA PHE A 247 21.06 17.15 -5.69
C PHE A 247 21.32 16.99 -7.20
N ASP A 248 20.28 16.76 -8.02
CA ASP A 248 20.39 16.89 -9.48
C ASP A 248 19.88 18.27 -9.91
N PRO A 249 20.76 19.21 -10.30
CA PRO A 249 20.35 20.56 -10.71
C PRO A 249 19.52 20.58 -12.00
N ARG A 250 19.36 19.44 -12.70
CA ARG A 250 18.76 19.34 -14.04
C ARG A 250 17.27 19.00 -14.06
N LEU A 251 16.63 18.83 -12.89
CA LEU A 251 15.20 18.47 -12.78
C LEU A 251 14.27 19.65 -12.44
N ARG A 252 14.63 20.87 -12.87
CA ARG A 252 13.73 22.05 -12.83
C ARG A 252 12.87 22.16 -14.08
#